data_AF-A0A973NY64-F1
#
_entry.id   AF-A0A973NY64-F1
#
_cell.length_a   1.000
_cell.length_b   1.000
_cell.length_c   1.000
_cell.angle_alpha   90.00
_cell.angle_beta   90.00
_cell.angle_gamma   90.00
#
_symmetry.space_group_name_H-M   'P 1'
#
loop_
_entity.id
_entity.type
_entity.pdbx_description
1 polymer ?
#
loop_
_entity_poly.entity_id
_entity_poly.type
_entity_poly.pdbx_seq_one_letter_code
_entity_poly.pdbx_strand_id
1 'polypeptide(L)'
;MSASLIASAVLAIGLLLAITARAVIGVVPRRRVEEFARLHRLPVTVANGNQIIVYRATTRRWRAVGFAAGVLIPAAVTGSALLSFPWALAGWFAGAAVAELRVAHLDRDPGLRASASLTPRRTAEYLPRAGRWAVPGAMACCVATAVLCAACHGAHPAGDLGDVGLWTALGLGAGAVALAAQRHILRRPQPVASPDRLAADDAIRSRSMHVLAASGMVLAGLCVSAQLGAAAILPPDHTATAVHALLGVVVPFLGRLLAYWPSRPTSPEPA
;
A
#
# COMPACT_ATOMS: atom_id res chain seq x y z
N MET A 1 10.01 -5.88 33.56
CA MET A 1 10.48 -6.49 32.28
C MET A 1 11.80 -7.17 32.55
N SER A 2 11.98 -8.45 32.19
CA SER A 2 13.27 -9.12 32.38
C SER A 2 14.36 -8.47 31.53
N ALA A 3 15.62 -8.52 31.98
CA ALA A 3 16.76 -8.02 31.21
C ALA A 3 16.83 -8.63 29.79
N SER A 4 16.40 -9.88 29.63
CA SER A 4 16.31 -10.58 28.34
C SER A 4 15.31 -9.96 27.36
N LEU A 5 14.17 -9.43 27.86
CA LEU A 5 13.17 -8.76 27.03
C LEU A 5 13.67 -7.39 26.56
N ILE A 6 14.36 -6.66 27.44
CA ILE A 6 14.98 -5.36 27.09
C ILE A 6 16.05 -5.57 26.02
N ALA A 7 16.94 -6.54 26.20
CA ALA A 7 17.99 -6.86 25.24
C ALA A 7 17.42 -7.26 23.87
N SER A 8 16.38 -8.11 23.86
CA SER A 8 15.69 -8.53 22.63
C SER A 8 15.05 -7.35 21.90
N ALA A 9 14.40 -6.44 22.63
CA ALA A 9 13.77 -5.24 22.05
C ALA A 9 14.82 -4.30 21.45
N VAL A 10 15.92 -4.03 22.17
CA VAL A 10 17.03 -3.19 21.68
C VAL A 10 17.65 -3.79 20.41
N LEU A 11 17.89 -5.11 20.39
CA LEU A 11 18.43 -5.80 19.21
C LEU A 11 17.46 -5.71 18.02
N ALA A 12 16.17 -5.92 18.24
CA ALA A 12 15.15 -5.84 17.20
C ALA A 12 15.05 -4.42 16.61
N ILE A 13 15.08 -3.39 17.46
CA ILE A 13 15.09 -1.99 17.04
C ILE A 13 16.37 -1.69 16.25
N GLY A 14 17.53 -2.08 16.76
CA GLY A 14 18.82 -1.89 16.08
C GLY A 14 18.85 -2.55 14.70
N LEU A 15 18.35 -3.79 14.59
CA LEU A 15 18.24 -4.51 13.33
C LEU A 15 17.27 -3.81 12.36
N LEU A 16 16.11 -3.36 12.83
CA LEU A 16 15.14 -2.64 12.02
C LEU A 16 15.73 -1.33 11.47
N LEU A 17 16.43 -0.57 12.29
CA LEU A 17 17.12 0.66 11.88
C LEU A 17 18.22 0.37 10.86
N ALA A 18 19.01 -0.68 11.05
CA ALA A 18 20.05 -1.09 10.10
C ALA A 18 19.45 -1.51 8.74
N ILE A 19 18.37 -2.30 8.74
CA ILE A 19 17.64 -2.70 7.52
C ILE A 19 17.08 -1.46 6.81
N THR A 20 16.53 -0.52 7.57
CA THR A 20 15.96 0.73 7.05
C THR A 20 17.04 1.63 6.46
N ALA A 21 18.18 1.81 7.14
CA ALA A 21 19.32 2.56 6.63
C ALA A 21 19.86 1.95 5.32
N ARG A 22 20.00 0.61 5.26
CA ARG A 22 20.37 -0.10 4.03
C ARG A 22 19.31 0.06 2.93
N ALA A 23 18.03 0.21 3.28
CA ALA A 23 16.96 0.48 2.33
C ALA A 23 17.02 1.90 1.76
N VAL A 24 17.41 2.87 2.58
CA VAL A 24 17.52 4.29 2.24
C VAL A 24 18.75 4.58 1.37
N ILE A 25 19.89 3.95 1.68
CA ILE A 25 21.19 4.27 1.04
C ILE A 25 21.53 3.28 -0.09
N GLY A 26 21.03 2.05 -0.02
CA GLY A 26 21.50 0.98 -0.91
C GLY A 26 21.14 1.17 -2.38
N VAL A 27 22.11 0.92 -3.26
CA VAL A 27 21.95 0.87 -4.72
C VAL A 27 20.91 -0.19 -5.11
N VAL A 28 20.08 0.11 -6.11
CA VAL A 28 19.11 -0.85 -6.65
C VAL A 28 19.87 -1.91 -7.44
N PRO A 29 19.82 -3.20 -7.02
CA PRO A 29 20.56 -4.25 -7.72
C PRO A 29 19.97 -4.49 -9.11
N ARG A 30 20.84 -4.70 -10.11
CA ARG A 30 20.48 -4.93 -11.52
C ARG A 30 19.40 -6.01 -11.69
N ARG A 31 19.50 -7.11 -10.94
CA ARG A 31 18.51 -8.21 -10.93
C ARG A 31 17.07 -7.73 -10.66
N ARG A 32 16.88 -6.69 -9.85
CA ARG A 32 15.55 -6.14 -9.54
C ARG A 32 15.00 -5.27 -10.67
N VAL A 33 15.87 -4.62 -11.43
CA VAL A 33 15.50 -3.87 -12.64
C VAL A 33 15.08 -4.84 -13.74
N GLU A 34 15.85 -5.91 -13.94
CA GLU A 34 15.55 -6.98 -14.90
C GLU A 34 14.26 -7.73 -14.52
N GLU A 35 14.04 -8.00 -13.22
CA GLU A 35 12.79 -8.58 -12.72
C GLU A 35 11.58 -7.68 -13.03
N PHE A 36 11.71 -6.37 -12.80
CA PHE A 36 10.65 -5.41 -13.13
C PHE A 36 10.38 -5.36 -14.63
N ALA A 37 11.43 -5.26 -15.44
CA ALA A 37 11.33 -5.24 -16.88
C ALA A 37 10.68 -6.51 -17.43
N ARG A 38 11.05 -7.68 -16.91
CA ARG A 38 10.43 -8.96 -17.27
C ARG A 38 8.96 -9.02 -16.90
N LEU A 39 8.59 -8.59 -15.69
CA LEU A 39 7.19 -8.57 -15.22
C LEU A 39 6.30 -7.68 -16.08
N HIS A 40 6.85 -6.56 -16.58
CA HIS A 40 6.14 -5.59 -17.40
C HIS A 40 6.42 -5.72 -18.91
N ARG A 41 7.17 -6.76 -19.34
CA ARG A 41 7.57 -7.00 -20.73
C ARG A 41 8.24 -5.79 -21.40
N LEU A 42 9.09 -5.08 -20.67
CA LEU A 42 9.81 -3.90 -21.15
C LEU A 42 11.20 -4.27 -21.67
N PRO A 43 11.62 -3.79 -22.86
CA PRO A 43 13.04 -3.80 -23.24
C PRO A 43 13.79 -2.81 -22.34
N VAL A 44 14.87 -3.25 -21.70
CA VAL A 44 15.70 -2.36 -20.86
C VAL A 44 16.68 -1.62 -21.76
N THR A 45 16.50 -0.31 -21.90
CA THR A 45 17.37 0.57 -22.68
C THR A 45 18.02 1.61 -21.76
N VAL A 46 19.07 2.29 -22.25
CA VAL A 46 19.72 3.38 -21.50
C VAL A 46 18.71 4.49 -21.17
N ALA A 47 17.74 4.72 -22.07
CA ALA A 47 16.74 5.76 -21.94
C ALA A 47 15.74 5.51 -20.80
N ASN A 48 15.32 4.25 -20.56
CA ASN A 48 14.32 3.90 -19.55
C ASN A 48 14.91 3.28 -18.27
N GLY A 49 16.13 2.72 -18.33
CA GLY A 49 16.76 2.06 -17.19
C GLY A 49 16.95 2.99 -16.00
N ASN A 50 17.41 4.23 -16.25
CA ASN A 50 17.58 5.23 -15.19
C ASN A 50 16.25 5.58 -14.50
N GLN A 51 15.16 5.71 -15.26
CA GLN A 51 13.83 6.00 -14.72
C GLN A 51 13.35 4.88 -13.80
N ILE A 52 13.52 3.61 -14.20
CA ILE A 52 13.15 2.45 -13.38
C ILE A 52 14.01 2.39 -12.10
N ILE A 53 15.31 2.65 -12.19
CA ILE A 53 16.23 2.66 -11.05
C ILE A 53 15.81 3.73 -10.03
N VAL A 54 15.60 4.97 -10.50
CA VAL A 54 15.22 6.12 -9.66
C VAL A 54 13.86 5.87 -8.98
N TYR A 55 12.88 5.37 -9.73
CA TYR A 55 11.57 4.97 -9.18
C TYR A 55 11.71 3.91 -8.07
N ARG A 56 12.47 2.85 -8.33
CA ARG A 56 12.66 1.73 -7.38
C ARG A 56 13.41 2.17 -6.13
N ALA A 57 14.43 3.01 -6.28
CA ALA A 57 15.17 3.58 -5.15
C ALA A 57 14.24 4.42 -4.27
N THR A 58 13.48 5.33 -4.88
CA THR A 58 12.55 6.24 -4.18
C THR A 58 11.46 5.47 -3.44
N THR A 59 10.79 4.54 -4.12
CA THR A 59 9.73 3.73 -3.51
C THR A 59 10.25 2.84 -2.39
N ARG A 60 11.42 2.22 -2.55
CA ARG A 60 12.05 1.40 -1.50
C ARG A 60 12.37 2.22 -0.25
N ARG A 61 12.99 3.40 -0.43
CA ARG A 61 13.36 4.30 0.66
C ARG A 61 12.14 4.70 1.50
N TRP A 62 11.12 5.24 0.86
CA TRP A 62 9.95 5.76 1.58
C TRP A 62 9.10 4.65 2.20
N ARG A 63 8.97 3.50 1.54
CA ARG A 63 8.27 2.34 2.13
C ARG A 63 9.00 1.78 3.34
N ALA A 64 10.33 1.73 3.32
CA ALA A 64 11.11 1.27 4.47
C ALA A 64 11.02 2.25 5.65
N VAL A 65 11.15 3.56 5.38
CA VAL A 65 10.96 4.60 6.40
C VAL A 65 9.56 4.54 7.01
N GLY A 66 8.53 4.42 6.16
CA GLY A 66 7.15 4.26 6.59
C GLY A 66 6.96 3.02 7.46
N PHE A 67 7.46 1.87 7.03
CA PHE A 67 7.40 0.62 7.81
C PHE A 67 8.06 0.78 9.17
N ALA A 68 9.27 1.34 9.22
CA ALA A 68 9.98 1.57 10.47
C ALA A 68 9.21 2.51 11.41
N ALA A 69 8.65 3.61 10.89
CA ALA A 69 7.80 4.51 11.66
C ALA A 69 6.55 3.81 12.20
N GLY A 70 5.90 2.99 11.37
CA GLY A 70 4.73 2.19 11.75
C GLY A 70 5.03 1.15 12.84
N VAL A 71 6.28 0.70 12.98
CA VAL A 71 6.70 -0.19 14.07
C VAL A 71 7.09 0.60 15.32
N LEU A 72 7.95 1.61 15.16
CA LEU A 72 8.61 2.29 16.28
C LEU A 72 7.69 3.23 17.03
N ILE A 73 6.79 3.95 16.34
CA ILE A 73 5.90 4.92 16.99
C ILE A 73 4.93 4.22 17.95
N PRO A 74 4.16 3.19 17.54
CA PRO A 74 3.26 2.51 18.46
C PRO A 74 4.00 1.80 19.60
N ALA A 75 5.18 1.22 19.34
CA ALA A 75 6.00 0.61 20.37
C ALA A 75 6.43 1.64 21.43
N ALA A 76 6.82 2.84 21.02
CA ALA A 76 7.18 3.93 21.93
C ALA A 76 5.98 4.45 22.74
N VAL A 77 4.79 4.55 22.12
CA VAL A 77 3.58 5.07 22.78
C VAL A 77 2.99 4.05 23.76
N THR A 78 2.95 2.77 23.39
CA THR A 78 2.29 1.72 24.17
C THR A 78 3.22 1.00 25.14
N GLY A 79 4.54 1.16 24.99
CA GLY A 79 5.54 0.36 25.72
C GLY A 79 5.56 -1.12 25.33
N SER A 80 4.79 -1.53 24.31
CA SER A 80 4.74 -2.91 23.84
C SER A 80 5.86 -3.19 22.84
N ALA A 81 6.66 -4.22 23.11
CA ALA A 81 7.68 -4.72 22.19
C ALA A 81 7.10 -5.59 21.06
N LEU A 82 5.78 -5.86 21.07
CA LEU A 82 5.17 -6.71 20.05
C LEU A 82 4.98 -5.94 18.74
N LEU A 83 5.56 -6.48 17.67
CA LEU A 83 5.37 -6.03 16.31
C LEU A 83 3.91 -6.21 15.90
N SER A 84 3.13 -5.13 15.95
CA SER A 84 1.77 -5.13 15.43
C SER A 84 1.80 -4.99 13.91
N PHE A 85 1.49 -6.08 13.21
CA PHE A 85 1.44 -6.12 11.75
C PHE A 85 0.56 -5.01 11.15
N PRO A 86 -0.64 -4.69 11.66
CA PRO A 86 -1.46 -3.58 11.16
C PRO A 86 -0.73 -2.24 11.14
N TRP A 87 -0.02 -1.89 12.21
CA TRP A 87 0.69 -0.62 12.28
C TRP A 87 1.91 -0.59 11.36
N ALA A 88 2.65 -1.69 11.28
CA ALA A 88 3.76 -1.83 10.34
C ALA A 88 3.30 -1.70 8.88
N LEU A 89 2.16 -2.30 8.54
CA LEU A 89 1.52 -2.18 7.22
C LEU A 89 1.01 -0.76 6.96
N ALA A 90 0.38 -0.12 7.95
CA ALA A 90 -0.12 1.26 7.84
C ALA A 90 1.02 2.24 7.57
N GLY A 91 2.12 2.11 8.32
CA GLY A 91 3.34 2.87 8.09
C GLY A 91 3.93 2.62 6.69
N TRP A 92 4.04 1.36 6.27
CA TRP A 92 4.52 1.01 4.93
C TRP A 92 3.64 1.60 3.82
N PHE A 93 2.32 1.57 3.99
CA PHE A 93 1.34 2.15 3.08
C PHE A 93 1.46 3.67 2.99
N ALA A 94 1.58 4.36 4.13
CA ALA A 94 1.86 5.79 4.16
C ALA A 94 3.16 6.12 3.43
N GLY A 95 4.21 5.32 3.66
CA GLY A 95 5.47 5.40 2.91
C GLY A 95 5.30 5.18 1.41
N ALA A 96 4.42 4.25 0.99
CA ALA A 96 4.09 4.05 -0.42
C ALA A 96 3.37 5.27 -1.01
N ALA A 97 2.39 5.86 -0.33
CA ALA A 97 1.70 7.06 -0.80
C ALA A 97 2.66 8.26 -0.93
N VAL A 98 3.54 8.46 0.07
CA VAL A 98 4.58 9.51 0.03
C VAL A 98 5.57 9.27 -1.12
N ALA A 99 5.93 8.00 -1.38
CA ALA A 99 6.81 7.69 -2.50
C ALA A 99 6.23 8.17 -3.83
N GLU A 100 4.94 7.98 -4.08
CA GLU A 100 4.31 8.42 -5.34
C GLU A 100 4.30 9.94 -5.48
N LEU A 101 4.05 10.67 -4.39
CA LEU A 101 4.16 12.13 -4.36
C LEU A 101 5.59 12.60 -4.70
N ARG A 102 6.60 11.87 -4.22
CA ARG A 102 8.01 12.21 -4.46
C ARG A 102 8.45 11.83 -5.88
N VAL A 103 8.01 10.69 -6.41
CA VAL A 103 8.32 10.26 -7.79
C VAL A 103 7.79 11.27 -8.81
N ALA A 104 6.63 11.89 -8.57
CA ALA A 104 6.06 12.89 -9.47
C ALA A 104 6.96 14.12 -9.71
N HIS A 105 7.91 14.39 -8.81
CA HIS A 105 8.82 15.52 -8.92
C HIS A 105 10.12 15.21 -9.66
N LEU A 106 10.43 13.92 -9.92
CA LEU A 106 11.73 13.50 -10.46
C LEU A 106 11.85 13.68 -11.98
N ASP A 107 10.73 13.71 -12.70
CA ASP A 107 10.72 13.79 -14.18
C ASP A 107 10.63 15.23 -14.73
N ARG A 108 10.76 16.26 -13.88
CA ARG A 108 10.78 17.65 -14.35
C ARG A 108 12.21 18.07 -14.69
N ASP A 109 12.56 18.04 -15.97
CA ASP A 109 13.74 18.76 -16.46
C ASP A 109 13.49 20.27 -16.29
N PRO A 110 14.29 21.00 -15.48
CA PRO A 110 14.04 22.42 -15.18
C PRO A 110 14.06 23.35 -16.40
N GLY A 111 14.62 22.91 -17.52
CA GLY A 111 14.82 23.72 -18.73
C GLY A 111 13.90 23.40 -19.91
N LEU A 112 13.09 22.33 -19.86
CA LEU A 112 12.21 21.95 -20.97
C LEU A 112 10.79 22.47 -20.73
N ARG A 113 10.22 23.20 -21.71
CA ARG A 113 8.80 23.55 -21.70
C ARG A 113 7.99 22.27 -21.57
N ALA A 114 7.15 22.20 -20.53
CA ALA A 114 6.35 21.03 -20.22
C ALA A 114 5.34 20.76 -21.37
N SER A 115 5.73 19.91 -22.32
CA SER A 115 4.80 19.33 -23.28
C SER A 115 4.15 18.11 -22.62
N ALA A 116 2.85 18.19 -22.40
CA ALA A 116 2.07 17.12 -21.79
C ALA A 116 1.16 16.48 -22.83
N SER A 117 1.10 15.15 -22.86
CA SER A 117 0.06 14.46 -23.63
C SER A 117 -1.34 14.90 -23.15
N LEU A 118 -2.23 15.21 -24.08
CA LEU A 118 -3.64 15.54 -23.81
C LEU A 118 -4.54 14.31 -23.73
N THR A 119 -4.00 13.09 -23.88
CA THR A 119 -4.80 11.87 -23.79
C THR A 119 -5.26 11.64 -22.35
N PRO A 120 -6.58 11.63 -22.08
CA PRO A 120 -7.11 11.41 -20.74
C PRO A 120 -6.87 9.95 -20.34
N ARG A 121 -6.14 9.75 -19.24
CA ARG A 121 -5.86 8.42 -18.70
C ARG A 121 -6.97 7.95 -17.79
N ARG A 122 -7.30 6.66 -17.86
CA ARG A 122 -8.38 6.06 -17.07
C ARG A 122 -7.83 4.97 -16.16
N THR A 123 -8.41 4.83 -14.97
CA THR A 123 -8.08 3.74 -14.04
C THR A 123 -8.23 2.36 -14.69
N ALA A 124 -9.13 2.22 -15.67
CA ALA A 124 -9.36 0.97 -16.39
C ALA A 124 -8.18 0.50 -17.25
N GLU A 125 -7.27 1.39 -17.64
CA GLU A 125 -6.04 1.05 -18.37
C GLU A 125 -5.00 0.41 -17.46
N TYR A 126 -5.00 0.77 -16.18
CA TYR A 126 -3.96 0.37 -15.22
C TYR A 126 -4.42 -0.68 -14.21
N LEU A 127 -5.73 -0.81 -13.96
CA LEU A 127 -6.29 -1.76 -12.99
C LEU A 127 -7.39 -2.63 -13.62
N PRO A 128 -7.36 -3.96 -13.37
CA PRO A 128 -8.46 -4.84 -13.73
C PRO A 128 -9.73 -4.45 -12.97
N ARG A 129 -10.90 -4.89 -13.44
CA ARG A 129 -12.20 -4.54 -12.83
C ARG A 129 -12.23 -4.81 -11.32
N ALA A 130 -11.71 -5.94 -10.88
CA ALA A 130 -11.59 -6.27 -9.45
C ALA A 130 -10.72 -5.24 -8.70
N GLY A 131 -9.57 -4.85 -9.26
CA GLY A 131 -8.68 -3.85 -8.66
C GLY A 131 -9.29 -2.46 -8.53
N ARG A 132 -10.17 -2.07 -9.46
CA ARG A 132 -10.90 -0.78 -9.39
C ARG A 132 -11.89 -0.71 -8.24
N TRP A 133 -12.50 -1.85 -7.90
CA TRP A 133 -13.49 -1.95 -6.83
C TRP A 133 -12.90 -2.41 -5.50
N ALA A 134 -11.62 -2.80 -5.46
CA ALA A 134 -10.96 -3.29 -4.25
C ALA A 134 -11.05 -2.30 -3.07
N VAL A 135 -10.63 -1.05 -3.27
CA VAL A 135 -10.66 -0.02 -2.22
C VAL A 135 -12.09 0.43 -1.90
N PRO A 136 -12.93 0.83 -2.89
CA PRO A 136 -14.31 1.23 -2.59
C PRO A 136 -15.14 0.12 -1.94
N GLY A 137 -14.95 -1.13 -2.36
CA GLY A 137 -15.60 -2.30 -1.78
C GLY A 137 -15.19 -2.50 -0.32
N ALA A 138 -13.89 -2.41 -0.01
CA ALA A 138 -13.42 -2.52 1.37
C ALA A 138 -13.93 -1.38 2.27
N MET A 139 -14.03 -0.15 1.74
CA MET A 139 -14.65 0.98 2.45
C MET A 139 -16.14 0.74 2.70
N ALA A 140 -16.87 0.23 1.69
CA ALA A 140 -18.28 -0.13 1.86
C ALA A 140 -18.48 -1.22 2.91
N CYS A 141 -17.60 -2.23 2.95
CA CYS A 141 -17.57 -3.23 4.02
C CYS A 141 -17.34 -2.59 5.39
N CYS A 142 -16.40 -1.63 5.54
CA CYS A 142 -16.20 -0.91 6.79
C CYS A 142 -17.47 -0.21 7.29
N VAL A 143 -18.21 0.45 6.39
CA VAL A 143 -19.46 1.13 6.75
C VAL A 143 -20.56 0.12 7.10
N ALA A 144 -20.72 -0.92 6.28
CA ALA A 144 -21.73 -1.95 6.51
C ALA A 144 -21.51 -2.68 7.84
N THR A 145 -20.25 -3.01 8.16
CA THR A 145 -19.90 -3.63 9.44
C THR A 145 -20.15 -2.68 10.61
N ALA A 146 -19.84 -1.39 10.50
CA ALA A 146 -20.16 -0.42 11.55
C ALA A 146 -21.67 -0.31 11.81
N VAL A 147 -22.49 -0.28 10.76
CA VAL A 147 -23.96 -0.29 10.86
C VAL A 147 -24.46 -1.56 11.54
N LEU A 148 -23.92 -2.72 11.15
CA LEU A 148 -24.24 -4.00 11.79
C LEU A 148 -23.87 -3.99 13.28
N CYS A 149 -22.70 -3.48 13.64
CA CYS A 149 -22.27 -3.38 15.04
C CYS A 149 -23.22 -2.51 15.86
N ALA A 150 -23.64 -1.36 15.32
CA ALA A 150 -24.61 -0.49 15.98
C ALA A 150 -25.98 -1.17 16.14
N ALA A 151 -26.47 -1.86 15.11
CA ALA A 151 -27.75 -2.57 15.14
C ALA A 151 -27.77 -3.73 16.15
N CYS A 152 -26.64 -4.42 16.33
CA CYS A 152 -26.50 -5.54 17.24
C CYS A 152 -26.10 -5.13 18.67
N HIS A 153 -25.85 -3.84 18.95
CA HIS A 153 -25.31 -3.41 20.24
C HIS A 153 -26.19 -3.79 21.44
N GLY A 154 -27.53 -3.76 21.28
CA GLY A 154 -28.44 -4.20 22.34
C GLY A 154 -28.27 -5.67 22.74
N ALA A 155 -27.84 -6.53 21.81
CA ALA A 155 -27.52 -7.94 22.08
C ALA A 155 -26.08 -8.14 22.59
N HIS A 156 -25.20 -7.18 22.33
CA HIS A 156 -23.77 -7.20 22.72
C HIS A 156 -23.39 -5.92 23.48
N PRO A 157 -23.94 -5.70 24.69
CA PRO A 157 -23.74 -4.44 25.42
C PRO A 157 -22.30 -4.25 25.91
N ALA A 158 -21.49 -5.31 25.93
CA ALA A 158 -20.06 -5.25 26.25
C ALA A 158 -19.21 -4.66 25.13
N GLY A 159 -19.77 -4.49 23.92
CA GLY A 159 -19.06 -3.89 22.79
C GLY A 159 -18.88 -2.37 22.93
N ASP A 160 -17.74 -1.85 22.51
CA ASP A 160 -17.42 -0.42 22.54
C ASP A 160 -17.70 0.23 21.16
N LEU A 161 -18.81 0.98 21.08
CA LEU A 161 -19.18 1.69 19.85
C LEU A 161 -18.23 2.84 19.51
N GLY A 162 -17.53 3.42 20.50
CA GLY A 162 -16.50 4.43 20.28
C GLY A 162 -15.33 3.85 19.50
N ASP A 163 -14.85 2.69 19.92
CA ASP A 163 -13.79 1.95 19.22
C ASP A 163 -14.23 1.50 17.82
N VAL A 164 -15.47 1.02 17.65
CA VAL A 164 -16.03 0.73 16.32
C VAL A 164 -15.99 1.99 15.44
N GLY A 165 -16.38 3.14 15.98
CA GLY A 165 -16.31 4.43 15.30
C GLY A 165 -14.88 4.81 14.88
N LEU A 166 -13.90 4.64 15.78
CA LEU A 166 -12.49 4.89 15.50
C LEU A 166 -11.97 4.00 14.36
N TRP A 167 -12.19 2.70 14.42
CA TRP A 167 -11.75 1.76 13.38
C TRP A 167 -12.43 2.03 12.04
N THR A 168 -13.70 2.46 12.05
CA THR A 168 -14.40 2.93 10.85
C THR A 168 -13.71 4.14 10.24
N ALA A 169 -13.40 5.16 11.04
CA ALA A 169 -12.72 6.36 10.58
C ALA A 169 -11.33 6.04 10.00
N LEU A 170 -10.56 5.17 10.64
CA LEU A 170 -9.26 4.71 10.16
C LEU A 170 -9.36 3.95 8.83
N GLY A 171 -10.32 3.03 8.70
CA GLY A 171 -10.55 2.27 7.47
C GLY A 171 -10.96 3.16 6.30
N LEU A 172 -11.85 4.12 6.53
CA LEU A 172 -12.25 5.10 5.54
C LEU A 172 -11.10 6.05 5.17
N GLY A 173 -10.32 6.49 6.15
CA GLY A 173 -9.14 7.33 5.94
C GLY A 173 -8.09 6.64 5.07
N ALA A 174 -7.77 5.37 5.35
CA ALA A 174 -6.85 4.58 4.55
C ALA A 174 -7.34 4.42 3.09
N GLY A 175 -8.63 4.12 2.91
CA GLY A 175 -9.25 4.05 1.59
C GLY A 175 -9.22 5.38 0.85
N ALA A 176 -9.53 6.48 1.52
CA ALA A 176 -9.49 7.83 0.95
C ALA A 176 -8.08 8.21 0.48
N VAL A 177 -7.04 7.92 1.29
CA VAL A 177 -5.64 8.12 0.91
C VAL A 177 -5.26 7.29 -0.30
N ALA A 178 -5.66 6.02 -0.37
CA ALA A 178 -5.39 5.16 -1.52
C ALA A 178 -6.04 5.72 -2.80
N LEU A 179 -7.31 6.12 -2.73
CA LEU A 179 -8.03 6.71 -3.87
C LEU A 179 -7.42 8.06 -4.28
N ALA A 180 -7.03 8.90 -3.32
CA ALA A 180 -6.37 10.18 -3.60
C ALA A 180 -5.02 9.97 -4.28
N ALA A 181 -4.21 9.02 -3.80
CA ALA A 181 -2.93 8.67 -4.42
C ALA A 181 -3.10 8.09 -5.83
N GLN A 182 -4.10 7.23 -6.05
CA GLN A 182 -4.44 6.73 -7.40
C GLN A 182 -4.85 7.86 -8.36
N ARG A 183 -5.69 8.80 -7.89
CA ARG A 183 -6.07 9.99 -8.67
C ARG A 183 -4.86 10.87 -8.98
N HIS A 184 -3.95 11.01 -8.02
CA HIS A 184 -2.70 11.75 -8.21
C HIS A 184 -1.82 11.11 -9.30
N ILE A 185 -1.65 9.78 -9.26
CA ILE A 185 -0.91 9.02 -10.29
C ILE A 185 -1.51 9.24 -11.69
N LEU A 186 -2.84 9.23 -11.81
CA LEU A 186 -3.51 9.48 -13.10
C LEU A 186 -3.30 10.90 -13.62
N ARG A 187 -3.34 11.89 -12.72
CA ARG A 187 -3.21 13.32 -13.06
C ARG A 187 -1.77 13.76 -13.29
N ARG A 188 -0.78 12.91 -13.00
CA ARG A 188 0.64 13.22 -13.26
C ARG A 188 0.86 13.42 -14.76
N PRO A 189 1.45 14.56 -15.19
CA PRO A 189 1.77 14.81 -16.60
C PRO A 189 2.61 13.69 -17.23
N GLN A 190 2.40 13.36 -18.51
CA GLN A 190 3.37 12.58 -19.30
C GLN A 190 4.22 13.53 -20.12
N PRO A 191 5.55 13.48 -20.05
CA PRO A 191 6.37 14.15 -21.03
C PRO A 191 6.20 13.50 -22.41
N VAL A 192 6.29 14.29 -23.48
CA VAL A 192 6.52 13.75 -24.82
C VAL A 192 7.93 13.18 -24.86
N ALA A 193 8.03 11.85 -24.85
CA ALA A 193 9.29 11.12 -24.74
C ALA A 193 9.33 9.96 -25.74
N SER A 194 10.51 9.33 -25.89
CA SER A 194 10.67 8.12 -26.68
C SER A 194 9.69 7.02 -26.24
N PRO A 195 9.20 6.15 -27.16
CA PRO A 195 8.27 5.06 -26.83
C PRO A 195 8.69 4.22 -25.61
N ASP A 196 9.99 3.90 -25.48
CA ASP A 196 10.55 3.15 -24.35
C ASP A 196 10.34 3.82 -22.98
N ARG A 197 10.40 5.15 -22.93
CA ARG A 197 10.20 5.94 -21.71
C ARG A 197 8.73 6.04 -21.35
N LEU A 198 7.86 6.17 -22.36
CA LEU A 198 6.41 6.16 -22.17
C LEU A 198 5.96 4.80 -21.61
N ALA A 199 6.43 3.69 -22.20
CA ALA A 199 6.14 2.34 -21.74
C ALA A 199 6.61 2.10 -20.29
N ALA A 200 7.80 2.60 -19.93
CA ALA A 200 8.31 2.51 -18.57
C ALA A 200 7.47 3.36 -17.57
N ASP A 201 7.04 4.56 -17.94
CA ASP A 201 6.14 5.37 -17.12
C ASP A 201 4.80 4.65 -16.88
N ASP A 202 4.20 4.08 -17.92
CA ASP A 202 2.93 3.36 -17.79
C ASP A 202 3.04 2.11 -16.93
N ALA A 203 4.16 1.37 -17.03
CA ALA A 203 4.46 0.25 -16.15
C ALA A 203 4.62 0.68 -14.68
N ILE A 204 5.31 1.80 -14.44
CA ILE A 204 5.46 2.40 -13.11
C ILE A 204 4.09 2.75 -12.53
N ARG A 205 3.25 3.46 -13.29
CA ARG A 205 1.90 3.85 -12.85
C ARG A 205 1.03 2.64 -12.56
N SER A 206 1.03 1.64 -13.45
CA SER A 206 0.32 0.37 -13.22
C SER A 206 0.76 -0.28 -11.91
N ARG A 207 2.07 -0.43 -11.70
CA ARG A 207 2.59 -1.05 -10.48
C ARG A 207 2.20 -0.28 -9.23
N SER A 208 2.32 1.05 -9.25
CA SER A 208 1.94 1.91 -8.13
C SER A 208 0.45 1.80 -7.82
N MET A 209 -0.42 1.79 -8.84
CA MET A 209 -1.86 1.62 -8.66
C MET A 209 -2.22 0.28 -8.01
N HIS A 210 -1.64 -0.82 -8.49
CA HIS A 210 -1.88 -2.15 -7.91
C HIS A 210 -1.41 -2.22 -6.46
N VAL A 211 -0.25 -1.65 -6.15
CA VAL A 211 0.26 -1.60 -4.78
C VAL A 211 -0.68 -0.81 -3.86
N LEU A 212 -1.10 0.40 -4.27
CA LEU A 212 -2.01 1.24 -3.47
C LEU A 212 -3.40 0.62 -3.34
N ALA A 213 -3.94 0.02 -4.41
CA ALA A 213 -5.23 -0.66 -4.37
C ALA A 213 -5.19 -1.84 -3.39
N ALA A 214 -4.16 -2.68 -3.50
CA ALA A 214 -3.99 -3.85 -2.64
C ALA A 214 -3.81 -3.45 -1.18
N SER A 215 -2.88 -2.55 -0.88
CA SER A 215 -2.58 -2.15 0.50
C SER A 215 -3.71 -1.34 1.14
N GLY A 216 -4.37 -0.44 0.41
CA GLY A 216 -5.55 0.27 0.89
C GLY A 216 -6.71 -0.68 1.19
N MET A 217 -6.96 -1.66 0.32
CA MET A 217 -7.96 -2.71 0.56
C MET A 217 -7.62 -3.53 1.81
N VAL A 218 -6.34 -3.93 1.98
CA VAL A 218 -5.92 -4.72 3.13
C VAL A 218 -6.09 -3.94 4.43
N LEU A 219 -5.68 -2.68 4.48
CA LEU A 219 -5.82 -1.85 5.68
C LEU A 219 -7.28 -1.61 6.06
N ALA A 220 -8.13 -1.31 5.08
CA ALA A 220 -9.57 -1.21 5.33
C ALA A 220 -10.14 -2.54 5.83
N GLY A 221 -9.77 -3.68 5.23
CA GLY A 221 -10.17 -5.00 5.69
C GLY A 221 -9.71 -5.34 7.12
N LEU A 222 -8.51 -4.93 7.52
CA LEU A 222 -8.05 -5.07 8.91
C LEU A 222 -8.90 -4.23 9.88
N CYS A 223 -9.34 -3.04 9.46
CA CYS A 223 -10.25 -2.22 10.25
C CYS A 223 -11.62 -2.89 10.41
N VAL A 224 -12.14 -3.58 9.37
CA VAL A 224 -13.36 -4.41 9.49
C VAL A 224 -13.21 -5.47 10.57
N SER A 225 -12.07 -6.18 10.58
CA SER A 225 -11.80 -7.18 11.61
C SER A 225 -11.74 -6.55 13.01
N ALA A 226 -11.11 -5.39 13.15
CA ALA A 226 -11.01 -4.68 14.42
C ALA A 226 -12.38 -4.16 14.92
N GLN A 227 -13.27 -3.71 14.03
CA GLN A 227 -14.65 -3.34 14.37
C GLN A 227 -15.42 -4.53 14.98
N LEU A 228 -15.32 -5.71 14.36
CA LEU A 228 -16.00 -6.92 14.86
C LEU A 228 -15.50 -7.33 16.26
N GLY A 229 -14.20 -7.18 16.51
CA GLY A 229 -13.60 -7.38 17.82
C GLY A 229 -14.08 -6.35 18.85
N ALA A 230 -14.06 -5.07 18.50
CA ALA A 230 -14.50 -3.98 19.37
C ALA A 230 -15.98 -4.08 19.75
N ALA A 231 -16.84 -4.55 18.83
CA ALA A 231 -18.26 -4.72 19.06
C ALA A 231 -18.60 -5.98 19.90
N ALA A 232 -17.61 -6.81 20.26
CA ALA A 232 -17.81 -8.08 20.97
C ALA A 232 -18.84 -9.02 20.30
N ILE A 233 -18.99 -8.93 18.98
CA ILE A 233 -19.92 -9.75 18.19
C ILE A 233 -19.37 -11.17 18.04
N LEU A 234 -18.06 -11.29 17.91
CA LEU A 234 -17.38 -12.57 17.83
C LEU A 234 -17.06 -13.05 19.26
N PRO A 235 -17.61 -14.19 19.71
CA PRO A 235 -17.29 -14.73 21.03
C PRO A 235 -15.78 -14.99 21.14
N PRO A 236 -15.14 -14.87 22.31
CA PRO A 236 -13.69 -15.03 22.49
C PRO A 236 -13.17 -16.47 22.28
N ASP A 237 -13.91 -17.30 21.56
CA ASP A 237 -13.62 -18.68 21.29
C ASP A 237 -12.69 -18.88 20.08
N HIS A 238 -12.44 -20.16 19.77
CA HIS A 238 -11.60 -20.56 18.64
C HIS A 238 -12.12 -20.04 17.29
N THR A 239 -13.43 -19.81 17.17
CA THR A 239 -14.07 -19.32 15.94
C THR A 239 -13.70 -17.86 15.67
N ALA A 240 -13.71 -16.98 16.67
CA ALA A 240 -13.22 -15.61 16.49
C ALA A 240 -11.75 -15.58 16.11
N THR A 241 -10.93 -16.40 16.76
CA THR A 241 -9.50 -16.52 16.44
C THR A 241 -9.30 -17.00 15.00
N ALA A 242 -10.07 -17.99 14.55
CA ALA A 242 -10.03 -18.50 13.20
C ALA A 242 -10.48 -17.46 12.16
N VAL A 243 -11.53 -16.68 12.44
CA VAL A 243 -11.99 -15.60 11.54
C VAL A 243 -10.95 -14.48 11.44
N HIS A 244 -10.36 -14.06 12.55
CA HIS A 244 -9.28 -13.06 12.55
C HIS A 244 -8.04 -13.57 11.82
N ALA A 245 -7.65 -14.83 12.05
CA ALA A 245 -6.54 -15.46 11.34
C ALA A 245 -6.83 -15.59 9.84
N LEU A 246 -8.05 -16.00 9.47
CA LEU A 246 -8.48 -16.13 8.08
C LEU A 246 -8.46 -14.78 7.39
N LEU A 247 -9.05 -13.73 7.97
CA LEU A 247 -8.99 -12.37 7.42
C LEU A 247 -7.55 -11.87 7.35
N GLY A 248 -6.74 -12.14 8.38
CA GLY A 248 -5.32 -11.81 8.44
C GLY A 248 -4.45 -12.52 7.39
N VAL A 249 -4.92 -13.63 6.80
CA VAL A 249 -4.20 -14.37 5.75
C VAL A 249 -4.80 -14.11 4.37
N VAL A 250 -6.11 -14.23 4.24
CA VAL A 250 -6.85 -14.09 2.98
C VAL A 250 -6.72 -12.68 2.45
N VAL A 251 -6.88 -11.66 3.30
CA VAL A 251 -6.85 -10.27 2.84
C VAL A 251 -5.46 -9.91 2.30
N PRO A 252 -4.32 -10.21 2.98
CA PRO A 252 -2.99 -10.03 2.41
C PRO A 252 -2.72 -10.89 1.18
N PHE A 253 -3.25 -12.12 1.13
CA PHE A 253 -3.11 -12.98 -0.04
C PHE A 253 -3.81 -12.39 -1.27
N LEU A 254 -5.05 -11.94 -1.12
CA LEU A 254 -5.79 -11.23 -2.17
C LEU A 254 -5.07 -9.93 -2.56
N GLY A 255 -4.56 -9.18 -1.58
CA GLY A 255 -3.73 -8.01 -1.82
C GLY A 255 -2.47 -8.34 -2.63
N ARG A 256 -1.81 -9.46 -2.35
CA ARG A 256 -0.66 -9.94 -3.12
C ARG A 256 -1.04 -10.33 -4.53
N LEU A 257 -2.12 -11.10 -4.70
CA LEU A 257 -2.62 -11.47 -6.03
C LEU A 257 -2.94 -10.24 -6.87
N LEU A 258 -3.59 -9.24 -6.26
CA LEU A 258 -3.86 -7.97 -6.91
C LEU A 258 -2.56 -7.23 -7.23
N ALA A 259 -1.60 -7.16 -6.31
CA ALA A 259 -0.33 -6.47 -6.51
C ALA A 259 0.52 -7.05 -7.66
N TYR A 260 0.37 -8.33 -7.97
CA TYR A 260 1.10 -9.04 -9.02
C TYR A 260 0.24 -9.45 -10.20
N TRP A 261 -1.00 -8.97 -10.28
CA TRP A 261 -1.89 -9.32 -11.39
C TRP A 261 -1.27 -8.84 -12.71
N PRO A 262 -1.12 -9.73 -13.72
CA PRO A 262 -0.54 -9.34 -14.99
C PRO A 262 -1.46 -8.30 -15.65
N SER A 263 -0.98 -7.08 -15.79
CA SER A 263 -1.61 -6.10 -16.67
C SER A 263 -1.36 -6.59 -18.09
N ARG A 264 -2.40 -7.04 -18.80
CA ARG A 264 -2.27 -7.31 -20.23
C ARG A 264 -1.95 -5.97 -20.89
N PRO A 265 -0.84 -5.84 -21.65
CA PRO A 265 -0.71 -4.70 -22.52
C PRO A 265 -1.92 -4.69 -23.44
N THR A 266 -2.64 -3.57 -23.51
CA THR A 266 -3.48 -3.29 -24.67
C THR A 266 -2.52 -3.21 -25.84
N SER A 267 -2.42 -4.28 -26.63
CA SER A 267 -1.71 -4.23 -27.89
C SER A 267 -2.24 -3.02 -28.66
N PRO A 268 -1.39 -2.14 -29.21
CA PRO A 268 -1.87 -1.14 -30.14
C PRO A 268 -2.61 -1.89 -31.25
N GLU A 269 -3.87 -1.51 -31.51
CA GLU A 269 -4.53 -1.95 -32.74
C GLU A 269 -3.61 -1.55 -33.89
N PRO A 270 -3.27 -2.48 -34.81
CA PRO A 270 -2.56 -2.10 -36.02
C PRO A 270 -3.42 -1.06 -36.74
N ALA A 271 -2.83 0.12 -36.95
CA ALA A 271 -3.41 1.23 -37.70
C ALA A 271 -3.58 0.85 -39.18
#